data_AF-A0AAD2FVT5-F1
#
_entry.id   AF-A0AAD2FVT5-F1
#
_cell.length_a   1.000
_cell.length_b   1.000
_cell.length_c   1.000
_cell.angle_alpha   90.00
_cell.angle_beta   90.00
_cell.angle_gamma   90.00
#
_symmetry.space_group_name_H-M   'P 1'
#
loop_
_entity.id
_entity.type
_entity.pdbx_description
1 polymer ?
#
loop_
_entity_poly.entity_id
_entity_poly.type
_entity_poly.pdbx_seq_one_letter_code
_entity_poly.pdbx_strand_id
1 'polypeptide(L)'
;MKFSTVNKIPLLLALLVQICILSNRNGVMGLQAVESPPETSSGTEEGTTETAAETAATEATPEAENEATPAEEEPAAEESREVEPVQEGPLIDIFGEKLYSFEFLDETTGQINPHYTNEALAGKKVIGLYFSADWCGPCRQFTPELASFYERMNKKRGKKDQFEIVWISRCRDGNSYSQYFAQMPWLALPPEEAMGARGQQLGDKYKVKSIPSLVLIDDLGNTITIQARDKIPQDKAGVGFPWRDPISQLIHTLVPRSLRALIRTQIQSLKRGVVGKLKALVGLGPKATATAA
;
A
#
# COMPACT_ATOMS: atom_id res chain seq x y z
N MET A 1 20.78 -18.94 51.80
CA MET A 1 21.26 -18.95 50.40
C MET A 1 20.76 -17.68 49.71
N LYS A 2 21.58 -16.99 48.92
CA LYS A 2 21.14 -15.82 48.11
C LYS A 2 20.89 -16.29 46.69
N PHE A 3 19.64 -16.22 46.21
CA PHE A 3 19.34 -16.44 44.80
C PHE A 3 19.81 -15.22 43.99
N SER A 4 20.76 -15.42 43.09
CA SER A 4 21.30 -14.35 42.26
C SER A 4 20.44 -14.19 40.99
N THR A 5 19.77 -13.05 40.85
CA THR A 5 18.88 -12.74 39.72
C THR A 5 19.68 -12.34 38.48
N VAL A 6 20.56 -13.22 38.01
CA VAL A 6 21.43 -12.96 36.86
C VAL A 6 20.63 -13.01 35.56
N ASN A 7 20.36 -11.83 35.02
CA ASN A 7 20.34 -11.53 33.58
C ASN A 7 19.59 -12.49 32.64
N LYS A 8 18.33 -12.84 32.97
CA LYS A 8 17.46 -13.66 32.09
C LYS A 8 16.88 -12.92 30.88
N ILE A 9 16.93 -11.58 30.89
CA ILE A 9 16.39 -10.71 29.83
C ILE A 9 17.02 -10.98 28.44
N PRO A 10 18.36 -10.98 28.26
CA PRO A 10 18.97 -11.29 26.95
C PRO A 10 18.66 -12.70 26.46
N LEU A 11 18.52 -13.69 27.36
CA LEU A 11 18.15 -15.06 27.00
C LEU A 11 16.71 -15.11 26.44
N LEU A 12 15.78 -14.36 27.04
CA LEU A 12 14.40 -14.25 26.57
C LEU A 12 14.32 -13.53 25.20
N LEU A 13 15.09 -12.46 25.00
CA LEU A 13 15.19 -11.79 23.69
C LEU A 13 15.75 -12.74 22.62
N ALA A 14 16.83 -13.47 22.92
CA ALA A 14 17.43 -14.42 21.99
C ALA A 14 16.43 -15.51 21.58
N LEU A 15 15.69 -16.07 22.54
CA LEU A 15 14.65 -17.08 22.28
C LEU A 15 13.53 -16.52 21.37
N LEU A 16 13.04 -15.31 21.64
CA LEU A 16 12.00 -14.66 20.83
C LEU A 16 12.49 -14.36 19.40
N VAL A 17 13.75 -13.95 19.21
CA VAL A 17 14.35 -13.78 17.88
C VAL A 17 14.45 -15.12 17.14
N GLN A 18 14.89 -16.18 17.81
CA GLN A 18 15.01 -17.53 17.24
C GLN A 18 13.65 -18.05 16.74
N ILE A 19 12.59 -17.85 17.52
CA ILE A 19 11.22 -18.26 17.18
C ILE A 19 10.71 -17.49 15.95
N CYS A 20 10.87 -16.16 15.91
CA CYS A 20 10.45 -15.32 14.78
C CYS A 20 11.12 -15.71 13.44
N ILE A 21 12.36 -16.24 13.48
CA ILE A 21 13.06 -16.72 12.29
C ILE A 21 12.47 -18.04 11.78
N LEU A 22 12.06 -18.93 12.68
CA LEU A 22 11.52 -20.26 12.34
C LEU A 22 10.10 -20.18 11.74
N SER A 23 9.21 -19.36 12.31
CA SER A 23 7.83 -19.20 11.81
C SER A 23 7.74 -18.73 10.34
N ASN A 24 8.80 -18.10 9.81
CA ASN A 24 8.83 -17.59 8.42
C ASN A 24 9.20 -18.66 7.35
N ARG A 25 9.48 -19.91 7.76
CA ARG A 25 9.97 -20.96 6.85
C ARG A 25 8.92 -21.94 6.35
N ASN A 26 7.83 -22.18 7.09
CA ASN A 26 6.94 -23.34 6.85
C ASN A 26 5.77 -23.08 5.86
N GLY A 27 5.76 -21.94 5.17
CA GLY A 27 4.65 -21.50 4.31
C GLY A 27 4.64 -22.05 2.88
N VAL A 28 5.06 -23.30 2.63
CA VAL A 28 5.04 -23.92 1.29
C VAL A 28 4.68 -25.41 1.34
N MET A 29 3.39 -25.71 1.18
CA MET A 29 2.85 -26.95 0.63
C MET A 29 1.67 -26.54 -0.25
N GLY A 30 1.59 -27.01 -1.50
CA GLY A 30 0.58 -26.57 -2.45
C GLY A 30 -0.06 -27.74 -3.20
N LEU A 31 -1.23 -27.50 -3.78
CA LEU A 31 -1.90 -28.41 -4.72
C LEU A 31 -2.17 -27.70 -6.06
N GLN A 32 -1.78 -28.38 -7.13
CA GLN A 32 -2.34 -28.28 -8.48
C GLN A 32 -3.67 -29.09 -8.51
N ALA A 33 -4.58 -28.99 -9.47
CA ALA A 33 -4.86 -28.04 -10.55
C ALA A 33 -6.29 -28.34 -11.07
N VAL A 34 -6.78 -27.63 -12.09
CA VAL A 34 -7.64 -28.12 -13.21
C VAL A 34 -7.67 -27.03 -14.29
N GLU A 35 -7.90 -27.40 -15.54
CA GLU A 35 -7.59 -26.60 -16.74
C GLU A 35 -8.74 -26.67 -17.79
N SER A 36 -8.75 -25.74 -18.76
CA SER A 36 -9.47 -25.82 -20.06
C SER A 36 -11.02 -25.68 -20.10
N PRO A 37 -11.64 -25.34 -21.26
CA PRO A 37 -11.22 -24.43 -22.37
C PRO A 37 -12.41 -23.48 -22.81
N PRO A 38 -12.48 -22.88 -24.03
CA PRO A 38 -13.32 -21.69 -24.33
C PRO A 38 -14.48 -21.90 -25.34
N GLU A 39 -15.24 -20.82 -25.64
CA GLU A 39 -16.33 -20.73 -26.63
C GLU A 39 -16.25 -19.46 -27.50
N THR A 40 -16.86 -19.47 -28.70
CA THR A 40 -16.90 -18.35 -29.68
C THR A 40 -18.22 -18.38 -30.49
N SER A 41 -18.58 -17.57 -31.50
CA SER A 41 -17.94 -16.50 -32.30
C SER A 41 -19.00 -15.53 -32.89
N SER A 42 -18.57 -14.48 -33.63
CA SER A 42 -19.36 -13.65 -34.59
C SER A 42 -20.54 -12.83 -34.00
N GLY A 43 -21.00 -11.71 -34.57
CA GLY A 43 -20.66 -10.92 -35.78
C GLY A 43 -21.60 -9.69 -35.88
N THR A 44 -21.77 -8.90 -36.95
CA THR A 44 -21.01 -8.63 -38.21
C THR A 44 -21.82 -7.61 -39.05
N GLU A 45 -21.17 -6.66 -39.76
CA GLU A 45 -21.74 -5.80 -40.85
C GLU A 45 -22.89 -4.80 -40.46
N GLU A 46 -23.24 -3.71 -41.19
CA GLU A 46 -22.54 -2.83 -42.17
C GLU A 46 -23.26 -1.45 -42.29
N GLY A 47 -22.69 -0.51 -43.07
CA GLY A 47 -23.41 0.63 -43.70
C GLY A 47 -23.25 2.02 -43.04
N THR A 48 -23.08 3.19 -43.70
CA THR A 48 -22.56 3.68 -45.02
C THR A 48 -23.17 5.08 -45.25
N THR A 49 -22.36 6.09 -45.63
CA THR A 49 -22.74 7.29 -46.47
C THR A 49 -23.80 8.30 -45.92
N GLU A 50 -23.92 9.59 -46.30
CA GLU A 50 -23.09 10.66 -46.94
C GLU A 50 -23.89 12.01 -46.82
N THR A 51 -23.43 13.27 -47.02
CA THR A 51 -22.11 13.94 -47.22
C THR A 51 -22.29 15.48 -47.19
N ALA A 52 -21.21 16.27 -47.35
CA ALA A 52 -21.16 17.73 -47.62
C ALA A 52 -21.72 18.71 -46.53
N ALA A 53 -21.24 19.96 -46.35
CA ALA A 53 -20.04 20.73 -46.78
C ALA A 53 -19.95 22.03 -45.88
N GLU A 54 -19.28 23.18 -46.13
CA GLU A 54 -18.55 23.70 -47.30
C GLU A 54 -17.46 24.78 -47.02
N THR A 55 -17.80 26.00 -46.55
CA THR A 55 -17.00 27.26 -46.76
C THR A 55 -17.05 28.25 -45.58
N ALA A 56 -16.15 29.25 -45.40
CA ALA A 56 -14.85 29.60 -46.03
C ALA A 56 -13.99 30.55 -45.12
N ALA A 57 -12.79 30.92 -45.61
CA ALA A 57 -11.74 31.80 -45.04
C ALA A 57 -12.19 33.23 -44.59
N THR A 58 -11.41 34.06 -43.87
CA THR A 58 -10.08 34.66 -44.18
C THR A 58 -9.55 35.35 -42.90
N GLU A 59 -8.35 35.12 -42.32
CA GLU A 59 -6.92 35.37 -42.70
C GLU A 59 -6.36 36.77 -42.32
N ALA A 60 -5.09 36.79 -41.86
CA ALA A 60 -4.11 37.90 -41.70
C ALA A 60 -4.10 38.86 -40.47
N THR A 61 -2.93 38.85 -39.79
CA THR A 61 -2.33 39.85 -38.84
C THR A 61 -1.42 40.86 -39.64
N PRO A 62 -0.54 41.78 -39.11
CA PRO A 62 0.15 41.87 -37.79
C PRO A 62 0.39 43.31 -37.17
N GLU A 63 1.27 43.39 -36.14
CA GLU A 63 2.08 44.54 -35.62
C GLU A 63 1.36 45.77 -34.98
N ALA A 64 1.61 46.16 -33.72
CA ALA A 64 2.77 46.86 -33.07
C ALA A 64 2.75 48.42 -33.29
N GLU A 65 3.08 49.34 -32.37
CA GLU A 65 3.82 49.38 -31.08
C GLU A 65 3.09 50.30 -30.03
N ASN A 66 3.07 50.01 -28.72
CA ASN A 66 3.90 50.54 -27.60
C ASN A 66 3.74 52.03 -27.16
N GLU A 67 3.07 52.28 -26.01
CA GLU A 67 3.35 53.41 -25.08
C GLU A 67 2.98 53.00 -23.62
N ALA A 68 3.41 53.73 -22.59
CA ALA A 68 3.77 53.14 -21.28
C ALA A 68 3.04 53.67 -20.02
N THR A 69 2.92 52.78 -19.01
CA THR A 69 2.87 52.95 -17.51
C THR A 69 2.29 54.23 -16.86
N PRO A 70 1.53 54.11 -15.75
CA PRO A 70 2.14 53.71 -14.47
C PRO A 70 1.39 52.66 -13.63
N ALA A 71 2.17 52.05 -12.72
CA ALA A 71 1.82 50.95 -11.84
C ALA A 71 0.61 51.19 -10.91
N GLU A 72 -0.18 50.13 -10.72
CA GLU A 72 -0.91 49.86 -9.48
C GLU A 72 -0.25 48.66 -8.78
N GLU A 73 -0.33 48.60 -7.44
CA GLU A 73 0.39 47.61 -6.64
C GLU A 73 -0.32 46.25 -6.64
N GLU A 74 0.29 45.21 -7.20
CA GLU A 74 -0.19 43.84 -6.96
C GLU A 74 0.03 43.48 -5.48
N PRO A 75 -1.01 43.05 -4.73
CA PRO A 75 -0.82 42.50 -3.40
C PRO A 75 -0.06 41.19 -3.53
N ALA A 76 1.18 41.16 -3.04
CA ALA A 76 2.07 40.01 -3.16
C ALA A 76 1.36 38.74 -2.68
N ALA A 77 1.23 37.76 -3.58
CA ALA A 77 0.69 36.45 -3.23
C ALA A 77 1.62 35.81 -2.19
N GLU A 78 1.16 35.75 -0.93
CA GLU A 78 1.81 34.96 0.10
C GLU A 78 1.65 33.48 -0.27
N GLU A 79 2.61 32.97 -1.05
CA GLU A 79 2.81 31.54 -1.29
C GLU A 79 3.17 30.88 0.05
N SER A 80 2.13 30.57 0.82
CA SER A 80 2.21 29.96 2.14
C SER A 80 2.80 28.57 2.00
N ARG A 81 4.13 28.46 2.15
CA ARG A 81 4.87 27.22 2.03
C ARG A 81 4.33 26.20 3.04
N GLU A 82 3.53 25.26 2.57
CA GLU A 82 3.03 24.16 3.37
C GLU A 82 4.22 23.34 3.90
N VAL A 83 4.45 23.42 5.21
CA VAL A 83 5.52 22.68 5.86
C VAL A 83 5.04 21.25 6.04
N GLU A 84 5.29 20.42 5.02
CA GLU A 84 5.02 18.97 5.02
C GLU A 84 5.51 18.34 6.36
N PRO A 85 4.65 17.63 7.10
CA PRO A 85 4.98 17.15 8.43
C PRO A 85 6.01 16.02 8.40
N VAL A 86 7.03 16.11 9.25
CA VAL A 86 8.07 15.08 9.38
C VAL A 86 7.45 13.75 9.82
N GLN A 87 7.43 12.77 8.93
CA GLN A 87 6.88 11.44 9.18
C GLN A 87 7.98 10.40 9.35
N GLU A 88 7.99 9.74 10.51
CA GLU A 88 8.81 8.55 10.77
C GLU A 88 7.94 7.35 11.15
N GLY A 89 8.42 6.14 10.86
CA GLY A 89 7.86 4.93 11.45
C GLY A 89 7.91 3.68 10.56
N PRO A 90 7.61 2.51 11.12
CA PRO A 90 7.65 1.24 10.40
C PRO A 90 6.54 1.07 9.35
N LEU A 91 5.58 2.01 9.29
CA LEU A 91 4.56 2.09 8.24
C LEU A 91 5.01 3.02 7.10
N ILE A 92 5.77 4.09 7.38
CA ILE A 92 6.45 4.91 6.36
C ILE A 92 7.49 4.08 5.60
N ASP A 93 8.27 3.25 6.32
CA ASP A 93 9.17 2.21 5.78
C ASP A 93 8.46 1.23 4.79
N ILE A 94 7.12 1.15 4.80
CA ILE A 94 6.33 0.20 4.01
C ILE A 94 5.58 0.93 2.90
N PHE A 95 4.79 1.95 3.25
CA PHE A 95 3.85 2.61 2.35
C PHE A 95 4.37 3.92 1.76
N GLY A 96 5.24 4.63 2.48
CA GLY A 96 5.69 5.98 2.12
C GLY A 96 4.98 7.05 2.92
N GLU A 97 5.08 8.29 2.47
CA GLU A 97 4.59 9.46 3.21
C GLU A 97 3.09 9.71 2.99
N LYS A 98 2.55 9.38 1.81
CA LYS A 98 1.16 9.66 1.45
C LYS A 98 0.40 8.39 1.07
N LEU A 99 -0.84 8.29 1.51
CA LEU A 99 -1.85 7.29 1.14
C LEU A 99 -3.07 8.02 0.61
N TYR A 100 -3.76 7.41 -0.35
CA TYR A 100 -4.93 8.00 -1.00
C TYR A 100 -6.23 7.37 -0.47
N SER A 101 -7.28 8.17 -0.30
CA SER A 101 -8.68 7.70 -0.20
C SER A 101 -9.43 8.08 -1.48
N PHE A 102 -10.61 7.48 -1.70
CA PHE A 102 -11.55 7.88 -2.75
C PHE A 102 -12.86 8.31 -2.10
N GLU A 103 -13.39 9.47 -2.47
CA GLU A 103 -14.65 10.01 -1.95
C GLU A 103 -15.48 10.59 -3.10
N PHE A 104 -16.78 10.31 -3.11
CA PHE A 104 -17.72 10.88 -4.08
C PHE A 104 -18.15 12.28 -3.60
N LEU A 105 -17.99 13.29 -4.47
CA LEU A 105 -18.46 14.66 -4.23
C LEU A 105 -19.94 14.81 -4.62
N ASP A 106 -20.33 14.15 -5.72
CA ASP A 106 -21.70 14.02 -6.21
C ASP A 106 -21.91 12.62 -6.84
N GLU A 107 -23.07 12.37 -7.45
CA GLU A 107 -23.44 11.07 -8.03
C GLU A 107 -22.56 10.66 -9.24
N THR A 108 -21.79 11.60 -9.81
CA THR A 108 -20.98 11.43 -11.02
C THR A 108 -19.49 11.77 -10.81
N THR A 109 -19.16 12.69 -9.90
CA THR A 109 -17.80 13.15 -9.62
C THR A 109 -17.23 12.50 -8.37
N GLY A 110 -16.10 11.80 -8.51
CA GLY A 110 -15.30 11.30 -7.39
C GLY A 110 -13.90 11.93 -7.36
N GLN A 111 -13.42 12.20 -6.15
CA GLN A 111 -12.10 12.79 -5.90
C GLN A 111 -11.19 11.79 -5.18
N ILE A 112 -9.90 11.82 -5.54
CA ILE A 112 -8.85 11.12 -4.80
C ILE A 112 -8.23 12.10 -3.81
N ASN A 113 -8.37 11.81 -2.52
CA ASN A 113 -7.91 12.69 -1.44
C ASN A 113 -6.61 12.13 -0.82
N PRO A 114 -5.49 12.89 -0.81
CA PRO A 114 -4.23 12.45 -0.22
C PRO A 114 -4.20 12.68 1.30
N HIS A 115 -3.69 11.70 2.03
CA HIS A 115 -3.53 11.72 3.49
C HIS A 115 -2.12 11.34 3.89
N TYR A 116 -1.62 11.88 5.00
CA TYR A 116 -0.34 11.46 5.57
C TYR A 116 -0.46 10.04 6.16
N THR A 117 0.44 9.14 5.78
CA THR A 117 0.39 7.71 6.16
C THR A 117 0.29 7.49 7.66
N ASN A 118 1.02 8.27 8.47
CA ASN A 118 0.97 8.16 9.93
C ASN A 118 -0.38 8.60 10.53
N GLU A 119 -1.11 9.49 9.87
CA GLU A 119 -2.45 9.93 10.27
C GLU A 119 -3.53 8.95 9.78
N ALA A 120 -3.51 8.61 8.49
CA ALA A 120 -4.48 7.69 7.88
C ALA A 120 -4.46 6.29 8.54
N LEU A 121 -3.29 5.82 8.97
CA LEU A 121 -3.11 4.56 9.69
C LEU A 121 -3.05 4.74 11.23
N ALA A 122 -3.36 5.93 11.76
CA ALA A 122 -3.40 6.17 13.20
C ALA A 122 -4.44 5.27 13.88
N GLY A 123 -4.08 4.70 15.02
CA GLY A 123 -4.98 3.86 15.83
C GLY A 123 -5.30 2.48 15.25
N LYS A 124 -5.25 2.26 13.93
CA LYS A 124 -5.47 0.95 13.29
C LYS A 124 -4.59 -0.13 13.93
N LYS A 125 -5.05 -1.39 13.99
CA LYS A 125 -4.30 -2.50 14.64
C LYS A 125 -3.97 -3.67 13.72
N VAL A 126 -4.67 -3.72 12.60
CA VAL A 126 -4.45 -4.67 11.51
C VAL A 126 -4.53 -3.85 10.24
N ILE A 127 -3.51 -3.93 9.39
CA ILE A 127 -3.51 -3.31 8.07
C ILE A 127 -3.40 -4.42 7.03
N GLY A 128 -4.32 -4.45 6.07
CA GLY A 128 -4.33 -5.39 4.97
C GLY A 128 -3.70 -4.79 3.73
N LEU A 129 -2.62 -5.38 3.23
CA LEU A 129 -2.03 -5.04 1.94
C LEU A 129 -2.74 -5.87 0.88
N TYR A 130 -3.61 -5.21 0.11
CA TYR A 130 -4.43 -5.86 -0.92
C TYR A 130 -3.81 -5.67 -2.30
N PHE A 131 -3.29 -6.75 -2.88
CA PHE A 131 -2.73 -6.74 -4.23
C PHE A 131 -3.80 -7.17 -5.24
N SER A 132 -4.19 -6.26 -6.14
CA SER A 132 -5.33 -6.44 -7.04
C SER A 132 -5.25 -5.50 -8.26
N ALA A 133 -5.96 -5.82 -9.34
CA ALA A 133 -6.06 -5.04 -10.57
C ALA A 133 -7.46 -5.09 -11.18
N ASP A 134 -7.76 -4.10 -12.02
CA ASP A 134 -8.97 -4.00 -12.84
C ASP A 134 -9.15 -5.24 -13.75
N TRP A 135 -8.10 -5.62 -14.48
CA TRP A 135 -8.14 -6.64 -15.54
C TRP A 135 -8.30 -8.06 -14.97
N CYS A 136 -8.00 -8.25 -13.69
CA CYS A 136 -8.03 -9.53 -13.00
C CYS A 136 -9.46 -9.98 -12.67
N GLY A 137 -10.00 -10.92 -13.44
CA GLY A 137 -11.34 -11.51 -13.21
C GLY A 137 -11.59 -12.00 -11.77
N PRO A 138 -10.72 -12.86 -11.20
CA PRO A 138 -10.85 -13.32 -9.81
C PRO A 138 -10.73 -12.19 -8.77
N CYS A 139 -10.09 -11.07 -9.11
CA CYS A 139 -10.01 -9.89 -8.24
C CYS A 139 -11.33 -9.12 -8.21
N ARG A 140 -11.96 -8.92 -9.38
CA ARG A 140 -13.29 -8.28 -9.48
C ARG A 140 -14.37 -9.08 -8.71
N GLN A 141 -14.23 -10.40 -8.63
CA GLN A 141 -15.09 -11.25 -7.80
C GLN A 141 -14.80 -11.13 -6.28
N PHE A 142 -13.53 -10.95 -5.89
CA PHE A 142 -13.13 -10.94 -4.48
C PHE A 142 -13.27 -9.57 -3.81
N THR A 143 -13.09 -8.45 -4.53
CA THR A 143 -13.19 -7.09 -3.94
C THR A 143 -14.52 -6.82 -3.23
N PRO A 144 -15.71 -7.19 -3.76
CA PRO A 144 -16.98 -7.01 -3.05
C PRO A 144 -17.11 -7.87 -1.78
N GLU A 145 -16.56 -9.09 -1.78
CA GLU A 145 -16.53 -9.94 -0.58
C GLU A 145 -15.57 -9.36 0.48
N LEU A 146 -14.44 -8.81 0.05
CA LEU A 146 -13.47 -8.13 0.91
C LEU A 146 -14.05 -6.84 1.52
N ALA A 147 -14.76 -6.01 0.75
CA ALA A 147 -15.50 -4.83 1.24
C ALA A 147 -16.53 -5.22 2.29
N SER A 148 -17.38 -6.21 1.96
CA SER A 148 -18.37 -6.75 2.88
C SER A 148 -17.73 -7.30 4.18
N PHE A 149 -16.54 -7.92 4.10
CA PHE A 149 -15.81 -8.43 5.26
C PHE A 149 -15.18 -7.30 6.10
N TYR A 150 -14.58 -6.31 5.44
CA TYR A 150 -13.97 -5.14 6.05
C TYR A 150 -14.97 -4.36 6.91
N GLU A 151 -16.16 -4.07 6.38
CA GLU A 151 -17.27 -3.46 7.13
C GLU A 151 -17.66 -4.27 8.36
N ARG A 152 -17.88 -5.59 8.20
CA ARG A 152 -18.24 -6.49 9.31
C ARG A 152 -17.18 -6.48 10.41
N MET A 153 -15.90 -6.45 10.06
CA MET A 153 -14.82 -6.42 11.04
C MET A 153 -14.72 -5.08 11.76
N ASN A 154 -14.87 -3.96 11.07
CA ASN A 154 -14.85 -2.64 11.70
C ASN A 154 -16.09 -2.40 12.58
N LYS A 155 -17.28 -2.88 12.18
CA LYS A 155 -18.49 -2.88 13.01
C LYS A 155 -18.33 -3.70 14.30
N LYS A 156 -17.54 -4.78 14.28
CA LYS A 156 -17.22 -5.60 15.47
C LYS A 156 -16.13 -5.00 16.36
N ARG A 157 -15.14 -4.32 15.78
CA ARG A 157 -13.92 -3.85 16.48
C ARG A 157 -14.04 -2.45 17.08
N GLY A 158 -14.94 -1.62 16.54
CA GLY A 158 -15.10 -0.23 16.98
C GLY A 158 -13.88 0.64 16.66
N LYS A 159 -13.93 1.91 17.08
CA LYS A 159 -13.00 2.96 16.60
C LYS A 159 -11.51 2.77 16.97
N LYS A 160 -11.18 2.01 18.02
CA LYS A 160 -9.80 1.92 18.55
C LYS A 160 -8.96 0.76 18.03
N ASP A 161 -9.59 -0.32 17.57
CA ASP A 161 -8.92 -1.54 17.09
C ASP A 161 -9.28 -1.85 15.62
N GLN A 162 -9.54 -0.80 14.83
CA GLN A 162 -9.94 -0.90 13.43
C GLN A 162 -8.97 -1.73 12.58
N PHE A 163 -9.58 -2.43 11.63
CA PHE A 163 -8.93 -3.01 10.46
C PHE A 163 -8.89 -1.94 9.37
N GLU A 164 -7.73 -1.72 8.76
CA GLU A 164 -7.58 -0.87 7.58
C GLU A 164 -7.09 -1.70 6.39
N ILE A 165 -7.37 -1.27 5.17
CA ILE A 165 -6.79 -1.85 3.96
C ILE A 165 -6.04 -0.76 3.20
N VAL A 166 -4.84 -1.11 2.71
CA VAL A 166 -4.11 -0.34 1.71
C VAL A 166 -4.05 -1.19 0.44
N TRP A 167 -4.75 -0.73 -0.60
CA TRP A 167 -4.67 -1.31 -1.93
C TRP A 167 -3.32 -1.00 -2.58
N ILE A 168 -2.74 -2.04 -3.18
CA ILE A 168 -1.51 -2.01 -3.94
C ILE A 168 -1.87 -2.42 -5.36
N SER A 169 -2.07 -1.41 -6.20
CA SER A 169 -2.53 -1.59 -7.57
C SER A 169 -1.56 -2.43 -8.40
N ARG A 170 -2.14 -3.31 -9.21
CA ARG A 170 -1.49 -3.97 -10.35
C ARG A 170 -2.24 -3.66 -11.66
N CYS A 171 -2.97 -2.54 -11.70
CA CYS A 171 -3.52 -1.97 -12.93
C CYS A 171 -2.37 -1.61 -13.91
N ARG A 172 -2.71 -1.23 -15.15
CA ARG A 172 -1.71 -0.93 -16.19
C ARG A 172 -1.46 0.56 -16.41
N ASP A 173 -2.36 1.41 -15.95
CA ASP A 173 -2.43 2.85 -16.22
C ASP A 173 -3.26 3.57 -15.15
N GLY A 174 -3.18 4.90 -15.13
CA GLY A 174 -3.86 5.75 -14.14
C GLY A 174 -5.39 5.81 -14.26
N ASN A 175 -5.97 5.61 -15.45
CA ASN A 175 -7.43 5.58 -15.61
C ASN A 175 -8.01 4.27 -15.05
N SER A 176 -7.41 3.13 -15.42
CA SER A 176 -7.75 1.81 -14.88
C SER A 176 -7.46 1.69 -13.39
N TYR A 177 -6.51 2.47 -12.86
CA TYR A 177 -6.33 2.67 -11.42
C TYR A 177 -7.57 3.35 -10.80
N SER A 178 -7.94 4.55 -11.27
CA SER A 178 -8.98 5.37 -10.64
C SER A 178 -10.38 4.76 -10.75
N GLN A 179 -10.76 4.21 -11.91
CA GLN A 179 -12.06 3.58 -12.12
C GLN A 179 -12.28 2.34 -11.24
N TYR A 180 -11.20 1.62 -10.90
CA TYR A 180 -11.26 0.46 -10.02
C TYR A 180 -11.12 0.84 -8.54
N PHE A 181 -10.40 1.92 -8.23
CA PHE A 181 -10.31 2.46 -6.86
C PHE A 181 -11.64 3.01 -6.34
N ALA A 182 -12.45 3.61 -7.21
CA ALA A 182 -13.80 4.11 -6.89
C ALA A 182 -14.76 3.06 -6.29
N GLN A 183 -14.42 1.76 -6.39
CA GLN A 183 -15.20 0.63 -5.88
C GLN A 183 -14.71 0.15 -4.50
N MET A 184 -13.80 0.87 -3.83
CA MET A 184 -13.08 0.41 -2.64
C MET A 184 -13.27 1.35 -1.41
N PRO A 185 -13.80 0.86 -0.27
CA PRO A 185 -14.07 1.67 0.91
C PRO A 185 -12.85 1.83 1.85
N TRP A 186 -11.64 1.92 1.29
CA TRP A 186 -10.37 1.87 2.02
C TRP A 186 -9.26 2.64 1.30
N LEU A 187 -8.05 2.67 1.88
CA LEU A 187 -6.92 3.45 1.36
C LEU A 187 -6.19 2.74 0.20
N ALA A 188 -5.39 3.48 -0.55
CA ALA A 188 -4.50 2.97 -1.58
C ALA A 188 -3.11 3.62 -1.54
N LEU A 189 -2.09 2.91 -2.06
CA LEU A 189 -0.82 3.52 -2.42
C LEU A 189 -0.99 4.44 -3.64
N PRO A 190 -0.31 5.60 -3.70
CA PRO A 190 -0.22 6.42 -4.91
C PRO A 190 0.17 5.57 -6.13
N PRO A 191 -0.41 5.80 -7.32
CA PRO A 191 -0.27 4.91 -8.48
C PRO A 191 1.20 4.69 -8.90
N GLU A 192 2.06 5.70 -8.77
CA GLU A 192 3.49 5.68 -9.05
C GLU A 192 4.25 4.72 -8.12
N GLU A 193 3.88 4.74 -6.83
CA GLU A 193 4.45 3.87 -5.80
C GLU A 193 3.86 2.46 -5.87
N ALA A 194 2.56 2.34 -6.19
CA ALA A 194 1.82 1.09 -6.28
C ALA A 194 2.23 0.23 -7.48
N MET A 195 2.39 0.85 -8.65
CA MET A 195 2.77 0.16 -9.90
C MET A 195 4.30 0.18 -10.12
N GLY A 196 5.02 1.08 -9.46
CA GLY A 196 6.48 1.19 -9.53
C GLY A 196 7.25 0.36 -8.50
N ALA A 197 8.41 0.87 -8.10
CA ALA A 197 9.42 0.11 -7.36
C ALA A 197 8.95 -0.38 -5.99
N ARG A 198 8.16 0.41 -5.24
CA ARG A 198 7.68 0.04 -3.90
C ARG A 198 6.66 -1.09 -3.98
N GLY A 199 5.65 -1.00 -4.83
CA GLY A 199 4.66 -2.05 -5.04
C GLY A 199 5.28 -3.39 -5.46
N GLN A 200 6.30 -3.35 -6.31
CA GLN A 200 7.08 -4.55 -6.66
C GLN A 200 7.87 -5.10 -5.46
N GLN A 201 8.62 -4.26 -4.73
CA GLN A 201 9.32 -4.67 -3.50
C GLN A 201 8.38 -5.25 -2.44
N LEU A 202 7.17 -4.71 -2.30
CA LEU A 202 6.15 -5.25 -1.39
C LEU A 202 5.63 -6.62 -1.88
N GLY A 203 5.43 -6.77 -3.19
CA GLY A 203 5.09 -8.06 -3.80
C GLY A 203 6.14 -9.13 -3.51
N ASP A 204 7.41 -8.83 -3.75
CA ASP A 204 8.54 -9.75 -3.51
C ASP A 204 8.71 -10.07 -2.01
N LYS A 205 8.66 -9.04 -1.15
CA LYS A 205 8.78 -9.15 0.31
C LYS A 205 7.74 -10.10 0.93
N TYR A 206 6.51 -10.09 0.42
CA TYR A 206 5.43 -10.97 0.91
C TYR A 206 5.17 -12.18 -0.01
N LYS A 207 6.01 -12.41 -1.02
CA LYS A 207 5.98 -13.57 -1.93
C LYS A 207 4.67 -13.67 -2.74
N VAL A 208 4.15 -12.53 -3.18
CA VAL A 208 2.91 -12.41 -3.97
C VAL A 208 3.13 -12.93 -5.38
N LYS A 209 2.77 -14.19 -5.62
CA LYS A 209 2.89 -14.85 -6.93
C LYS A 209 1.71 -14.57 -7.88
N SER A 210 0.56 -14.18 -7.33
CA SER A 210 -0.70 -14.02 -8.06
C SER A 210 -1.63 -13.05 -7.35
N ILE A 211 -2.59 -12.49 -8.08
CA ILE A 211 -3.65 -11.64 -7.54
C ILE A 211 -5.03 -12.32 -7.75
N PRO A 212 -6.03 -12.11 -6.87
CA PRO A 212 -5.98 -11.27 -5.67
C PRO A 212 -5.13 -11.90 -4.55
N SER A 213 -4.34 -11.09 -3.86
CA SER A 213 -3.59 -11.48 -2.65
C SER A 213 -3.84 -10.48 -1.53
N LEU A 214 -4.01 -10.96 -0.29
CA LEU A 214 -4.21 -10.12 0.89
C LEU A 214 -3.28 -10.55 2.02
N VAL A 215 -2.41 -9.63 2.42
CA VAL A 215 -1.42 -9.82 3.49
C VAL A 215 -1.79 -8.94 4.67
N LEU A 216 -1.99 -9.51 5.85
CA LEU A 216 -2.23 -8.74 7.07
C LEU A 216 -0.91 -8.46 7.78
N ILE A 217 -0.69 -7.20 8.16
CA ILE A 217 0.36 -6.75 9.07
C ILE A 217 -0.25 -6.15 10.35
N ASP A 218 0.54 -6.08 11.42
CA ASP A 218 0.21 -5.24 12.57
C ASP A 218 0.68 -3.79 12.35
N ASP A 219 0.28 -2.92 13.27
CA ASP A 219 0.60 -1.49 13.30
C ASP A 219 2.01 -1.18 13.83
N LEU A 220 2.87 -2.21 13.95
CA LEU A 220 4.32 -2.08 14.00
C LEU A 220 4.97 -2.58 12.70
N GLY A 221 4.20 -2.94 11.68
CA GLY A 221 4.69 -3.43 10.39
C GLY A 221 5.24 -4.86 10.44
N ASN A 222 4.78 -5.72 11.36
CA ASN A 222 5.10 -7.15 11.41
C ASN A 222 4.01 -7.96 10.69
N THR A 223 4.38 -8.97 9.91
CA THR A 223 3.39 -9.84 9.24
C THR A 223 2.59 -10.67 10.25
N ILE A 224 1.26 -10.63 10.10
CA ILE A 224 0.30 -11.48 10.81
C ILE A 224 0.06 -12.76 10.00
N THR A 225 -0.31 -12.61 8.72
CA THR A 225 -0.52 -13.72 7.79
C THR A 225 -0.44 -13.23 6.34
N ILE A 226 0.02 -14.09 5.42
CA ILE A 226 0.01 -13.83 3.97
C ILE A 226 -1.17 -14.52 3.24
N GLN A 227 -2.04 -15.22 3.98
CA GLN A 227 -3.10 -16.10 3.44
C GLN A 227 -4.52 -15.54 3.72
N ALA A 228 -4.67 -14.24 3.96
CA ALA A 228 -5.96 -13.69 4.40
C ALA A 228 -7.03 -13.75 3.29
N ARG A 229 -6.62 -13.72 2.01
CA ARG A 229 -7.52 -13.87 0.86
C ARG A 229 -8.27 -15.20 0.90
N ASP A 230 -7.59 -16.29 1.21
CA ASP A 230 -8.20 -17.64 1.23
C ASP A 230 -8.97 -17.91 2.53
N LYS A 231 -8.63 -17.19 3.61
CA LYS A 231 -9.30 -17.30 4.91
C LYS A 231 -10.64 -16.55 4.97
N ILE A 232 -10.82 -15.46 4.22
CA ILE A 232 -12.07 -14.69 4.22
C ILE A 232 -13.29 -15.53 3.76
N PRO A 233 -13.24 -16.29 2.66
CA PRO A 233 -14.34 -17.17 2.26
C PRO A 233 -14.61 -18.31 3.25
N GLN A 234 -13.58 -18.77 3.99
CA GLN A 234 -13.67 -19.85 4.97
C GLN A 234 -14.23 -19.38 6.33
N ASP A 235 -13.90 -18.15 6.73
CA ASP A 235 -14.29 -17.52 7.98
C ASP A 235 -14.98 -16.17 7.69
N LYS A 236 -16.11 -16.22 6.96
CA LYS A 236 -16.88 -15.02 6.56
C LYS A 236 -17.35 -14.19 7.76
N ALA A 237 -17.46 -14.81 8.93
CA ALA A 237 -17.80 -14.19 10.20
C ALA A 237 -16.61 -13.52 10.90
N GLY A 238 -15.37 -13.85 10.53
CA GLY A 238 -14.14 -13.31 11.11
C GLY A 238 -13.90 -13.74 12.57
N VAL A 239 -14.28 -14.97 12.94
CA VAL A 239 -14.12 -15.52 14.29
C VAL A 239 -12.64 -15.67 14.64
N GLY A 240 -11.82 -16.10 13.70
CA GLY A 240 -10.38 -16.22 13.87
C GLY A 240 -9.59 -14.94 13.54
N PHE A 241 -10.23 -13.89 13.02
CA PHE A 241 -9.54 -12.71 12.48
C PHE A 241 -8.75 -11.94 13.56
N PRO A 242 -7.44 -11.63 13.35
CA PRO A 242 -6.74 -11.57 12.06
C PRO A 242 -5.92 -12.82 11.70
N TRP A 243 -6.27 -13.98 12.24
CA TRP A 243 -5.65 -15.29 11.97
C TRP A 243 -4.14 -15.32 12.25
N ARG A 244 -3.75 -14.79 13.42
CA ARG A 244 -2.39 -14.95 13.98
C ARG A 244 -2.12 -16.43 14.23
N ASP A 245 -0.88 -16.84 13.92
CA ASP A 245 -0.31 -18.11 14.41
C ASP A 245 -0.38 -18.17 15.96
N PRO A 246 -0.62 -19.34 16.58
CA PRO A 246 -0.74 -19.46 18.04
C PRO A 246 0.46 -18.92 18.83
N ILE A 247 1.68 -19.06 18.31
CA ILE A 247 2.91 -18.55 18.95
C ILE A 247 2.99 -17.03 18.79
N SER A 248 2.63 -16.51 17.61
CA SER A 248 2.50 -15.06 17.36
C SER A 248 1.44 -14.42 18.27
N GLN A 249 0.32 -15.10 18.49
CA GLN A 249 -0.74 -14.68 19.41
C GLN A 249 -0.24 -14.67 20.86
N LEU A 250 0.44 -15.73 21.32
CA LEU A 250 1.00 -15.81 22.67
C LEU A 250 2.04 -14.70 22.94
N ILE A 251 2.92 -14.42 21.97
CA ILE A 251 3.88 -13.31 22.03
C ILE A 251 3.13 -11.96 22.07
N HIS A 252 2.06 -11.81 21.28
CA HIS A 252 1.26 -10.58 21.26
C HIS A 252 0.56 -10.30 22.61
N THR A 253 0.12 -11.35 23.32
CA THR A 253 -0.53 -11.23 24.64
C THR A 253 0.47 -11.08 25.79
N LEU A 254 1.61 -11.77 25.76
CA LEU A 254 2.60 -11.74 26.86
C LEU A 254 3.57 -10.56 26.79
N VAL A 255 3.86 -10.03 25.59
CA VAL A 255 4.87 -8.97 25.41
C VAL A 255 4.18 -7.63 25.15
N PRO A 256 4.31 -6.63 26.07
CA PRO A 256 3.72 -5.31 25.90
C PRO A 256 4.13 -4.61 24.60
N ARG A 257 3.24 -3.77 24.06
CA ARG A 257 3.46 -3.02 22.81
C ARG A 257 4.79 -2.26 22.80
N SER A 258 5.10 -1.55 23.88
CA SER A 258 6.32 -0.75 24.03
C SER A 258 7.58 -1.61 23.90
N LEU A 259 7.60 -2.79 24.52
CA LEU A 259 8.72 -3.73 24.40
C LEU A 259 8.81 -4.34 23.01
N ARG A 260 7.68 -4.67 22.35
CA ARG A 260 7.67 -5.13 20.95
C ARG A 260 8.18 -4.06 19.98
N ALA A 261 7.82 -2.79 20.20
CA ALA A 261 8.34 -1.66 19.42
C ALA A 261 9.85 -1.49 19.62
N LEU A 262 10.33 -1.47 20.87
CA LEU A 262 11.77 -1.37 21.19
C LEU A 262 12.57 -2.51 20.54
N ILE A 263 12.11 -3.75 20.64
CA ILE A 263 12.73 -4.91 19.98
C ILE A 263 12.79 -4.71 18.47
N ARG A 264 11.72 -4.21 17.83
CA ARG A 264 11.73 -3.92 16.39
C ARG A 264 12.77 -2.85 16.05
N THR A 265 12.82 -1.73 16.76
CA THR A 265 13.79 -0.65 16.50
C THR A 265 15.23 -1.14 16.61
N GLN A 266 15.54 -1.98 17.61
CA GLN A 266 16.85 -2.60 17.74
C GLN A 266 17.17 -3.56 16.58
N ILE A 267 16.20 -4.39 16.15
CA ILE A 267 16.36 -5.27 14.98
C ILE A 267 16.54 -4.45 13.68
N GLN A 268 15.83 -3.33 13.52
CA GLN A 268 15.99 -2.42 12.37
C GLN A 268 17.37 -1.74 12.38
N SER A 269 17.84 -1.26 13.54
CA SER A 269 19.19 -0.71 13.71
C SER A 269 20.28 -1.72 13.32
N LEU A 270 20.21 -2.95 13.85
CA LEU A 270 21.12 -4.04 13.51
C LEU A 270 21.09 -4.37 12.01
N LYS A 271 19.89 -4.45 11.39
CA LYS A 271 19.75 -4.68 9.94
C LYS A 271 20.37 -3.54 9.12
N ARG A 272 20.10 -2.28 9.46
CA ARG A 272 20.69 -1.10 8.80
C ARG A 272 22.23 -1.14 8.90
N GLY A 273 22.78 -1.45 10.07
CA GLY A 273 24.23 -1.57 10.29
C GLY A 273 24.88 -2.72 9.51
N VAL A 274 24.25 -3.90 9.45
CA VAL A 274 24.74 -5.05 8.67
C VAL A 274 24.69 -4.77 7.17
N VAL A 275 23.59 -4.19 6.66
CA VAL A 275 23.46 -3.81 5.25
C VAL A 275 24.45 -2.71 4.87
N GLY A 276 24.70 -1.74 5.75
CA GLY A 276 25.73 -0.70 5.55
C GLY A 276 27.13 -1.30 5.40
N LYS A 277 27.52 -2.20 6.30
CA LYS A 277 28.80 -2.93 6.20
C LYS A 277 28.90 -3.78 4.93
N LEU A 278 27.83 -4.47 4.53
CA LEU A 278 27.80 -5.23 3.27
C LEU A 278 27.94 -4.33 2.04
N LYS A 279 27.26 -3.19 1.96
CA LYS A 279 27.41 -2.24 0.86
C LYS A 279 28.83 -1.69 0.75
N ALA A 280 29.47 -1.39 1.88
CA ALA A 280 30.86 -0.95 1.92
C ALA A 280 31.83 -2.04 1.43
N LEU A 281 31.64 -3.29 1.85
CA LEU A 281 32.47 -4.43 1.43
C LEU A 281 32.30 -4.80 -0.06
N VAL A 282 31.11 -4.57 -0.64
CA VAL A 282 30.80 -4.88 -2.05
C VAL A 282 31.08 -3.66 -2.96
N GLY A 283 31.65 -2.57 -2.44
CA GLY A 283 31.99 -1.38 -3.23
C GLY A 283 30.80 -0.54 -3.71
N LEU A 284 29.58 -0.86 -3.26
CA LEU A 284 28.34 -0.14 -3.56
C LEU A 284 28.16 1.10 -2.66
N GLY A 285 29.23 1.89 -2.55
CA GLY A 285 29.21 3.22 -1.95
C GLY A 285 28.52 4.25 -2.84
N PRO A 286 28.12 5.42 -2.30
CA PRO A 286 27.62 6.51 -3.13
C PRO A 286 28.70 6.95 -4.13
N LYS A 287 28.35 7.04 -5.41
CA LYS A 287 29.23 7.67 -6.41
C LYS A 287 29.42 9.14 -6.02
N ALA A 288 30.66 9.54 -5.75
CA ALA A 288 30.99 10.96 -5.64
C ALA A 288 30.69 11.63 -6.99
N THR A 289 29.80 12.63 -6.98
CA THR A 289 29.59 13.51 -8.12
C THR A 289 30.84 14.35 -8.33
N ALA A 290 31.59 14.08 -9.39
CA ALA A 290 32.74 14.89 -9.75
C ALA A 290 32.26 16.27 -10.21
N THR A 291 32.45 17.29 -9.37
CA THR A 291 32.31 18.69 -9.77
C THR A 291 33.39 18.98 -10.81
N ALA A 292 32.99 19.13 -12.07
CA ALA A 292 33.85 19.73 -13.08
C ALA A 292 33.97 21.24 -12.80
N ALA A 293 35.18 21.77 -13.00
CA ALA A 293 35.51 23.19 -12.99
C ALA A 293 36.02 23.59 -14.38
#